data_AF-A0A7C3L3B9-F1
#
_entry.id   AF-A0A7C3L3B9-F1
#
_cell.length_a   1.000
_cell.length_b   1.000
_cell.length_c   1.000
_cell.angle_alpha   90.00
_cell.angle_beta   90.00
_cell.angle_gamma   90.00
#
_symmetry.space_group_name_H-M   'P 1'
#
loop_
_entity.id
_entity.type
_entity.pdbx_description
1 polymer ?
#
loop_
_entity_poly.entity_id
_entity_poly.type
_entity_poly.pdbx_seq_one_letter_code
_entity_poly.pdbx_strand_id
1 'polypeptide(L)'
;EGRSYSDSAIQAGIQKLINHKLLLAEAKRFDVENPTESQVQEELERIQKRFTSPEVFEKALRQSGMTVEDLKQKIVEHLIVDRFIDQRIRFFVIVLPEEISRYYDENQADFKDKPLEEAEKEIERILSEKKEKENMEKYLSKVKTKASIQVNFE
;
A
#
# COMPACT_ATOMS: atom_id res chain seq x y z
N GLU A 1 -1.12 -10.66 -30.23
CA GLU A 1 -0.54 -10.72 -28.87
C GLU A 1 -0.87 -9.51 -27.97
N GLY A 2 -1.17 -8.31 -28.51
CA GLY A 2 -1.47 -7.12 -27.69
C GLY A 2 -2.75 -7.12 -26.81
N ARG A 3 -3.78 -7.91 -27.12
CA ARG A 3 -5.02 -7.99 -26.30
C ARG A 3 -4.83 -8.70 -24.96
N SER A 4 -3.94 -9.70 -24.90
CA SER A 4 -3.71 -10.46 -23.66
C SER A 4 -2.99 -9.64 -22.58
N TYR A 5 -2.14 -8.69 -23.00
CA TYR A 5 -1.42 -7.79 -22.08
C TYR A 5 -2.34 -6.70 -21.52
N SER A 6 -3.27 -6.16 -22.32
CA SER A 6 -4.25 -5.19 -21.84
C SER A 6 -5.19 -5.80 -20.81
N ASP A 7 -5.63 -7.04 -21.04
CA ASP A 7 -6.55 -7.71 -20.12
C ASP A 7 -5.89 -7.99 -18.76
N SER A 8 -4.63 -8.42 -18.75
CA SER A 8 -3.86 -8.61 -17.51
C SER A 8 -3.66 -7.30 -16.74
N ALA A 9 -3.32 -6.20 -17.42
CA ALA A 9 -3.15 -4.89 -16.79
C ALA A 9 -4.48 -4.35 -16.22
N ILE A 10 -5.59 -4.53 -16.94
CA ILE A 10 -6.93 -4.15 -16.48
C ILE A 10 -7.32 -4.97 -15.24
N GLN A 11 -7.11 -6.29 -15.27
CA GLN A 11 -7.38 -7.16 -14.12
C GLN A 11 -6.56 -6.76 -12.90
N ALA A 12 -5.27 -6.46 -13.07
CA ALA A 12 -4.43 -5.97 -11.99
C ALA A 12 -4.92 -4.62 -11.42
N GLY A 13 -5.39 -3.72 -12.29
CA GLY A 13 -5.99 -2.44 -11.87
C GLY A 13 -7.27 -2.62 -11.05
N ILE A 14 -8.19 -3.46 -11.54
CA ILE A 14 -9.43 -3.81 -10.83
C ILE A 14 -9.10 -4.44 -9.49
N GLN A 15 -8.14 -5.37 -9.44
CA GLN A 15 -7.76 -6.03 -8.19
C GLN A 15 -7.20 -5.04 -7.16
N LYS A 16 -6.43 -4.04 -7.58
CA LYS A 16 -5.96 -2.96 -6.70
C LYS A 16 -7.11 -2.13 -6.15
N LEU A 17 -8.08 -1.77 -6.99
CA LEU A 17 -9.27 -1.03 -6.55
C LEU A 17 -10.11 -1.81 -5.56
N ILE A 18 -10.33 -3.11 -5.82
CA ILE A 18 -11.04 -4.01 -4.89
C ILE A 18 -10.30 -4.06 -3.56
N ASN A 19 -8.99 -4.31 -3.57
CA ASN A 19 -8.20 -4.37 -2.34
C ASN A 19 -8.28 -3.06 -1.55
N HIS A 20 -8.15 -1.91 -2.23
CA HIS A 20 -8.26 -0.60 -1.60
C HIS A 20 -9.65 -0.39 -0.96
N LYS A 21 -10.73 -0.74 -1.66
CA LYS A 21 -12.09 -0.63 -1.10
C LYS A 21 -12.32 -1.55 0.09
N LEU A 22 -11.77 -2.77 0.08
CA LEU A 22 -11.82 -3.67 1.23
C LEU A 22 -11.07 -3.10 2.43
N LEU A 23 -9.86 -2.57 2.21
CA LEU A 23 -9.07 -1.95 3.27
C LEU A 23 -9.76 -0.72 3.86
N LEU A 24 -10.36 0.13 3.02
CA LEU A 24 -11.12 1.28 3.49
C LEU A 24 -12.35 0.86 4.31
N ALA A 25 -13.06 -0.18 3.88
CA ALA A 25 -14.19 -0.72 4.63
C ALA A 25 -13.74 -1.26 6.01
N GLU A 26 -12.62 -1.97 6.07
CA GLU A 26 -12.07 -2.46 7.33
C GLU A 26 -11.59 -1.31 8.22
N ALA A 27 -10.88 -0.31 7.68
CA ALA A 27 -10.44 0.85 8.42
C ALA A 27 -11.63 1.59 9.08
N LYS A 28 -12.74 1.75 8.35
CA LYS A 28 -13.99 2.31 8.88
C LYS A 28 -14.61 1.44 9.98
N ARG A 29 -14.56 0.11 9.85
CA ARG A 29 -15.08 -0.83 10.87
C ARG A 29 -14.27 -0.82 12.16
N PHE A 30 -13.01 -0.41 12.10
CA PHE A 30 -12.11 -0.36 13.25
C PHE A 30 -11.95 1.04 13.83
N ASP A 31 -12.80 1.98 13.42
CA ASP A 31 -12.81 3.37 13.90
C ASP A 31 -11.41 4.02 13.87
N VAL A 32 -10.69 3.77 12.77
CA VAL A 32 -9.39 4.41 12.54
C VAL A 32 -9.60 5.92 12.53
N GLU A 33 -8.86 6.62 13.40
CA GLU A 33 -8.98 8.05 13.56
C GLU A 33 -8.82 8.77 12.22
N ASN A 34 -9.64 9.80 11.99
CA ASN A 34 -9.54 10.61 10.78
C ASN A 34 -8.24 11.42 10.77
N PRO A 35 -7.67 11.68 9.58
CA PRO A 35 -6.55 12.61 9.46
C PRO A 35 -7.01 14.03 9.80
N THR A 36 -6.10 14.82 10.37
CA THR A 36 -6.35 16.25 10.61
C THR A 36 -6.32 17.03 9.29
N GLU A 37 -6.88 18.23 9.29
CA GLU A 37 -6.83 19.11 8.10
C GLU A 37 -5.38 19.44 7.69
N SER A 38 -4.48 19.63 8.66
CA SER A 38 -3.04 19.83 8.41
C SER A 38 -2.43 18.64 7.66
N GLN A 39 -2.73 17.41 8.10
CA GLN A 39 -2.22 16.21 7.44
C GLN A 39 -2.73 16.10 6.00
N VAL A 40 -4.01 16.39 5.76
CA VAL A 40 -4.59 16.40 4.40
C VAL A 40 -3.93 17.47 3.53
N GLN A 41 -3.67 18.66 4.09
CA GLN A 41 -3.04 19.77 3.38
C GLN A 41 -1.57 19.47 3.04
N GLU A 42 -0.83 18.87 3.97
CA GLU A 42 0.56 18.45 3.76
C GLU A 42 0.67 17.41 2.62
N GLU A 43 -0.23 16.44 2.58
CA GLU A 43 -0.32 15.47 1.49
C GLU A 43 -0.66 16.15 0.15
N LEU A 44 -1.62 17.07 0.17
CA LEU A 44 -2.03 17.81 -1.02
C LEU A 44 -0.85 18.59 -1.60
N GLU A 45 -0.11 19.32 -0.77
CA GLU A 45 1.10 20.05 -1.18
C GLU A 45 2.18 19.11 -1.71
N ARG A 46 2.34 17.94 -1.08
CA ARG A 46 3.31 16.94 -1.53
C ARG A 46 2.94 16.35 -2.89
N ILE A 47 1.64 16.19 -3.17
CA ILE A 47 1.15 15.80 -4.50
C ILE A 47 1.39 16.93 -5.50
N GLN A 48 1.05 18.18 -5.16
CA GLN A 48 1.25 19.34 -6.01
C GLN A 48 2.72 19.55 -6.39
N LYS A 49 3.66 19.33 -5.46
CA LYS A 49 5.11 19.40 -5.71
C LYS A 49 5.63 18.40 -6.75
N ARG A 50 4.86 17.36 -7.08
CA ARG A 50 5.20 16.41 -8.16
C ARG A 50 4.92 16.98 -9.56
N PHE A 51 4.18 18.08 -9.64
CA PHE A 51 3.84 18.75 -10.89
C PHE A 51 4.75 19.96 -11.11
N THR A 52 5.08 20.23 -12.37
CA THR A 52 5.97 21.32 -12.74
C THR A 52 5.37 22.70 -12.45
N SER A 53 4.04 22.83 -12.44
CA SER A 53 3.36 24.07 -12.08
C SER A 53 1.92 23.81 -11.58
N PRO A 54 1.30 24.77 -10.86
CA PRO A 54 -0.09 24.69 -10.45
C PRO A 54 -1.07 24.50 -11.61
N GLU A 55 -0.81 25.11 -12.77
CA GLU A 55 -1.67 24.99 -13.95
C GLU A 55 -1.66 23.57 -14.52
N VAL A 56 -0.50 22.89 -14.48
CA VAL A 56 -0.38 21.48 -14.89
C VAL A 56 -1.15 20.58 -13.94
N PHE A 57 -1.06 20.84 -12.63
CA PHE A 57 -1.83 20.12 -11.61
C PHE A 57 -3.34 20.27 -11.82
N GLU A 58 -3.84 21.49 -11.98
CA GLU A 58 -5.27 21.73 -12.23
C GLU A 58 -5.75 21.09 -13.53
N LYS A 59 -4.92 21.15 -14.59
CA LYS A 59 -5.24 20.51 -15.87
C LYS A 59 -5.36 18.99 -15.69
N ALA A 60 -4.46 18.36 -14.93
CA ALA A 60 -4.52 16.93 -14.64
C ALA A 60 -5.79 16.54 -13.87
N LEU A 61 -6.20 17.35 -12.88
CA LEU A 61 -7.46 17.17 -12.16
C LEU A 61 -8.67 17.25 -13.10
N ARG A 62 -8.75 18.31 -13.92
CA ARG A 62 -9.82 18.48 -14.91
C ARG A 62 -9.88 17.32 -15.91
N GLN A 63 -8.74 16.85 -16.41
CA GLN A 63 -8.66 15.69 -17.31
C GLN A 63 -9.15 14.39 -16.66
N SER A 64 -8.99 14.29 -15.34
CA SER A 64 -9.46 13.16 -14.55
C SER A 64 -10.91 13.32 -14.08
N GLY A 65 -11.58 14.43 -14.43
CA GLY A 65 -12.95 14.74 -14.01
C GLY A 65 -13.07 15.00 -12.49
N MET A 66 -12.00 15.46 -11.84
CA MET A 66 -11.95 15.69 -10.40
C MET A 66 -11.76 17.17 -10.07
N THR A 67 -12.32 17.59 -8.95
CA THR A 67 -12.03 18.87 -8.29
C THR A 67 -10.91 18.72 -7.26
N VAL A 68 -10.45 19.84 -6.70
CA VAL A 68 -9.50 19.81 -5.57
C VAL A 68 -10.15 19.19 -4.34
N GLU A 69 -11.43 19.46 -4.11
CA GLU A 69 -12.21 18.85 -3.03
C GLU A 69 -12.31 17.33 -3.17
N ASP A 70 -12.53 16.81 -4.38
CA ASP A 70 -12.52 15.36 -4.64
C ASP A 70 -11.15 14.75 -4.32
N LEU A 71 -10.07 15.45 -4.69
CA LEU A 71 -8.72 15.00 -4.36
C LEU A 71 -8.50 14.99 -2.84
N LYS A 72 -8.94 16.03 -2.12
CA LYS A 72 -8.86 16.07 -0.65
C LYS A 72 -9.60 14.88 -0.02
N GLN A 73 -10.79 14.54 -0.51
CA GLN A 73 -11.51 13.35 -0.03
C GLN A 73 -10.74 12.05 -0.30
N LYS A 74 -10.12 11.92 -1.48
CA LYS A 74 -9.25 10.77 -1.79
C LYS A 74 -8.02 10.70 -0.91
N ILE A 75 -7.43 11.85 -0.57
CA ILE A 75 -6.31 11.94 0.38
C ILE A 75 -6.76 11.47 1.76
N VAL A 76 -7.95 11.88 2.22
CA VAL A 76 -8.52 11.40 3.49
C VAL A 76 -8.68 9.87 3.47
N GLU A 77 -9.31 9.31 2.44
CA GLU A 77 -9.45 7.85 2.30
C GLU A 77 -8.09 7.14 2.29
N HIS A 78 -7.11 7.70 1.58
CA HIS A 78 -5.75 7.16 1.51
C HIS A 78 -5.07 7.16 2.88
N LEU A 79 -5.11 8.27 3.62
CA LEU A 79 -4.47 8.38 4.93
C LEU A 79 -5.12 7.45 5.97
N ILE A 80 -6.44 7.27 5.91
CA ILE A 80 -7.16 6.33 6.76
C ILE A 80 -6.71 4.89 6.46
N VAL A 81 -6.63 4.52 5.18
CA VAL A 81 -6.15 3.20 4.76
C VAL A 81 -4.70 2.99 5.17
N ASP A 82 -3.82 3.97 4.96
CA ASP A 82 -2.41 3.85 5.33
C ASP A 82 -2.24 3.68 6.84
N ARG A 83 -2.94 4.48 7.65
CA ARG A 83 -2.95 4.35 9.12
C ARG A 83 -3.44 2.97 9.55
N PHE A 84 -4.49 2.46 8.91
CA PHE A 84 -4.98 1.11 9.16
C PHE A 84 -3.91 0.05 8.86
N ILE A 85 -3.23 0.16 7.73
CA ILE A 85 -2.15 -0.75 7.32
C ILE A 85 -1.00 -0.68 8.34
N ASP A 86 -0.61 0.52 8.76
CA ASP A 86 0.42 0.70 9.77
C ASP A 86 0.07 -0.03 11.07
N GLN A 87 -1.14 0.18 11.59
CA GLN A 87 -1.60 -0.36 12.87
C GLN A 87 -1.86 -1.88 12.84
N ARG A 88 -2.28 -2.44 11.70
CA ARG A 88 -2.77 -3.82 11.62
C ARG A 88 -1.87 -4.76 10.85
N ILE A 89 -0.99 -4.23 10.03
CA ILE A 89 -0.10 -5.02 9.18
C ILE A 89 1.34 -4.72 9.55
N ARG A 90 1.81 -3.47 9.37
CA ARG A 90 3.23 -3.13 9.55
C ARG A 90 3.69 -3.24 11.00
N PHE A 91 2.85 -2.88 11.97
CA PHE A 91 3.17 -3.01 13.39
C PHE A 91 3.53 -4.45 13.82
N PHE A 92 3.00 -5.46 13.12
CA PHE A 92 3.26 -6.87 13.40
C PHE A 92 4.39 -7.47 12.55
N VAL A 93 5.06 -6.65 11.73
CA VAL A 93 6.23 -7.08 10.95
C VAL A 93 7.47 -6.90 11.82
N ILE A 94 7.94 -8.02 12.37
CA ILE A 94 9.18 -8.09 13.15
C ILE A 94 10.16 -8.98 12.39
N VAL A 95 11.37 -8.49 12.14
CA VAL A 95 12.49 -9.28 11.58
C VAL A 95 13.43 -9.64 12.72
N LEU A 96 13.62 -10.94 12.94
CA LEU A 96 14.50 -11.44 13.98
C LEU A 96 15.94 -11.58 13.46
N PRO A 97 16.97 -11.45 14.31
CA PRO A 97 18.36 -11.61 13.91
C PRO A 97 18.64 -12.95 13.24
N GLU A 98 18.04 -14.05 13.71
CA GLU A 98 18.25 -15.37 13.12
C GLU A 98 17.71 -15.46 11.68
N GLU A 99 16.69 -14.66 11.35
CA GLU A 99 16.15 -14.60 9.99
C GLU A 99 17.07 -13.83 9.05
N ILE A 100 17.75 -12.80 9.57
CA ILE A 100 18.75 -12.04 8.82
C ILE A 100 19.96 -12.92 8.51
N SER A 101 20.51 -13.60 9.53
CA SER A 101 21.63 -14.53 9.34
C SER A 101 21.28 -15.64 8.34
N ARG A 102 20.11 -16.28 8.50
CA ARG A 102 19.66 -17.31 7.57
C ARG A 102 19.50 -16.79 6.15
N TYR A 103 18.88 -15.61 5.98
CA TYR A 103 18.69 -15.02 4.65
C TYR A 103 20.04 -14.68 4.01
N TYR A 104 20.99 -14.16 4.78
CA TYR A 104 22.34 -13.90 4.28
C TYR A 104 23.01 -15.20 3.82
N ASP A 105 23.02 -16.24 4.64
CA ASP A 105 23.64 -17.53 4.33
C ASP A 105 23.04 -18.19 3.07
N GLU A 106 21.73 -18.06 2.88
CA GLU A 106 21.03 -18.60 1.71
C GLU A 106 21.25 -17.76 0.43
N ASN A 107 21.63 -16.48 0.55
CA ASN A 107 21.67 -15.52 -0.57
C ASN A 107 22.99 -14.73 -0.64
N GLN A 108 24.12 -15.27 -0.15
CA GLN A 108 25.41 -14.56 -0.07
C GLN A 108 25.86 -13.97 -1.42
N ALA A 109 25.57 -14.69 -2.52
CA ALA A 109 25.90 -14.25 -3.88
C ALA A 109 25.23 -12.92 -4.27
N ASP A 110 24.02 -12.63 -3.76
CA ASP A 110 23.29 -11.40 -4.04
C ASP A 110 23.97 -10.18 -3.40
N PHE A 111 24.74 -10.41 -2.33
CA PHE A 111 25.45 -9.38 -1.58
C PHE A 111 26.91 -9.22 -2.00
N LYS A 112 27.34 -9.88 -3.07
CA LYS A 112 28.73 -9.81 -3.60
C LYS A 112 29.78 -10.10 -2.53
N ASP A 113 29.51 -11.08 -1.67
CA ASP A 113 30.38 -11.51 -0.57
C ASP A 113 30.72 -10.41 0.44
N LYS A 114 29.94 -9.32 0.49
CA LYS A 114 30.06 -8.31 1.54
C LYS A 114 29.80 -8.92 2.92
N PRO A 115 30.49 -8.49 3.98
CA PRO A 115 30.22 -8.93 5.34
C PRO A 115 28.75 -8.73 5.74
N LEU A 116 28.24 -9.59 6.64
CA LEU A 116 26.85 -9.54 7.11
C LEU A 116 26.51 -8.15 7.67
N GLU A 117 27.44 -7.51 8.38
CA GLU A 117 27.26 -6.20 9.00
C GLU A 117 26.97 -5.10 7.97
N GLU A 118 27.49 -5.25 6.75
CA GLU A 118 27.23 -4.31 5.65
C GLU A 118 25.91 -4.61 4.94
N ALA A 119 25.49 -5.88 4.90
CA ALA A 119 24.26 -6.34 4.25
C ALA A 119 23.03 -6.30 5.17
N GLU A 120 23.20 -6.23 6.49
CA GLU A 120 22.16 -6.39 7.51
C GLU A 120 20.93 -5.49 7.25
N LYS A 121 21.16 -4.18 7.05
CA LYS A 121 20.07 -3.22 6.81
C LYS A 121 19.32 -3.48 5.50
N GLU A 122 20.03 -3.95 4.47
CA GLU A 122 19.42 -4.29 3.19
C GLU A 122 18.55 -5.55 3.34
N ILE A 123 19.06 -6.56 4.04
CA ILE A 123 18.33 -7.80 4.34
C ILE A 123 17.12 -7.52 5.21
N GLU A 124 17.26 -6.72 6.26
CA GLU A 124 16.15 -6.34 7.14
C GLU A 124 15.03 -5.67 6.33
N ARG A 125 15.36 -4.75 5.42
CA ARG A 125 14.38 -4.13 4.51
C ARG A 125 13.70 -5.16 3.62
N ILE A 126 14.46 -6.06 2.99
CA ILE A 126 13.91 -7.12 2.11
C ILE A 126 12.97 -8.04 2.88
N LEU A 127 13.38 -8.49 4.06
CA LEU A 127 12.58 -9.37 4.92
C LEU A 127 11.34 -8.66 5.45
N SER A 128 11.46 -7.40 5.84
CA SER A 128 10.33 -6.58 6.28
C SER A 128 9.30 -6.41 5.17
N GLU A 129 9.73 -6.02 3.97
CA GLU A 129 8.86 -5.87 2.80
C GLU A 129 8.17 -7.19 2.42
N LYS A 130 8.92 -8.31 2.46
CA LYS A 130 8.38 -9.65 2.19
C LYS A 130 7.30 -10.02 3.21
N LYS A 131 7.58 -9.84 4.50
CA LYS A 131 6.64 -10.14 5.59
C LYS A 131 5.42 -9.24 5.56
N GLU A 132 5.59 -7.94 5.30
CA GLU A 132 4.48 -7.01 5.12
C GLU A 132 3.55 -7.50 3.99
N LYS A 133 4.13 -7.84 2.84
CA LYS A 133 3.38 -8.35 1.69
C LYS A 133 2.62 -9.64 2.03
N GLU A 134 3.28 -10.60 2.66
CA GLU A 134 2.63 -11.86 3.07
C GLU A 134 1.49 -11.62 4.07
N ASN A 135 1.70 -10.75 5.05
CA ASN A 135 0.68 -10.40 6.04
C ASN A 135 -0.50 -9.67 5.38
N MET A 136 -0.24 -8.77 4.44
CA MET A 136 -1.25 -8.08 3.64
C MET A 136 -2.09 -9.06 2.81
N GLU A 137 -1.44 -9.98 2.09
CA GLU A 137 -2.13 -11.00 1.28
C GLU A 137 -2.99 -11.91 2.15
N LYS A 138 -2.46 -12.37 3.30
CA LYS A 138 -3.21 -13.15 4.29
C LYS A 138 -4.41 -12.36 4.82
N TYR A 139 -4.25 -11.08 5.12
CA TYR A 139 -5.33 -10.22 5.61
C TYR A 139 -6.44 -10.06 4.55
N LEU A 140 -6.07 -9.67 3.33
CA LEU A 140 -7.01 -9.48 2.23
C LEU A 140 -7.76 -10.77 1.88
N SER A 141 -7.10 -11.92 1.92
CA SER A 141 -7.75 -13.22 1.74
C SER A 141 -8.85 -13.45 2.77
N LYS A 142 -8.55 -13.24 4.06
CA LYS A 142 -9.53 -13.38 5.16
C LYS A 142 -10.73 -12.44 4.98
N VAL A 143 -10.48 -11.17 4.65
CA VAL A 143 -11.54 -10.18 4.45
C VAL A 143 -12.39 -10.52 3.23
N LYS A 144 -11.78 -10.94 2.11
CA LYS A 144 -12.49 -11.37 0.90
C LYS A 144 -13.41 -12.56 1.18
N THR A 145 -12.91 -13.61 1.85
CA THR A 145 -13.74 -14.76 2.21
C THR A 145 -14.94 -14.34 3.07
N LYS A 146 -14.71 -13.48 4.07
CA LYS A 146 -15.80 -12.96 4.92
C LYS A 146 -16.82 -12.15 4.13
N ALA A 147 -16.38 -11.30 3.21
CA ALA A 147 -17.25 -10.49 2.35
C ALA A 147 -18.06 -11.37 1.37
N SER A 148 -17.42 -12.35 0.72
CA SER A 148 -18.10 -13.29 -0.17
C SER A 148 -19.14 -14.14 0.56
N ILE A 149 -18.87 -14.53 1.81
CA ILE A 149 -19.86 -15.21 2.66
C ILE A 149 -21.09 -14.32 2.84
N GLN A 150 -20.92 -13.05 3.24
CA GLN A 150 -22.04 -12.13 3.47
C GLN A 150 -22.91 -11.91 2.22
N VAL A 151 -22.29 -11.79 1.04
CA VAL A 151 -23.02 -11.61 -0.23
C VAL A 151 -23.86 -12.83 -0.62
N ASN A 152 -23.48 -14.04 -0.18
CA ASN A 152 -24.19 -15.28 -0.51
C ASN A 152 -25.37 -15.60 0.44
N PHE A 153 -25.62 -14.77 1.45
CA PHE A 153 -26.68 -14.97 2.45
C PHE A 153 -27.81 -13.93 2.34
N GLU A 154 -27.87 -13.13 1.28
CA GLU A 154 -28.97 -12.22 0.94
C GLU A 154 -29.86 -12.76 -0.21
#